data_AF-A0A7V5VFK7-F1
#
_entry.id   AF-A0A7V5VFK7-F1
#
_cell.length_a   1.000
_cell.length_b   1.000
_cell.length_c   1.000
_cell.angle_alpha   90.00
_cell.angle_beta   90.00
_cell.angle_gamma   90.00
#
_symmetry.space_group_name_H-M   'P 1'
#
loop_
_entity.id
_entity.type
_entity.pdbx_description
1 polymer ?
#
loop_
_entity_poly.entity_id
_entity_poly.type
_entity_poly.pdbx_seq_one_letter_code
_entity_poly.pdbx_strand_id
1 'polypeptide(L)'
;MKAQQNAERVIHRYPETNFIMAHGFYLTNRDSDIDSLRAFLERNPNLYVDIVCSKWWDAPQPSYVKLRKLLIDFKDRFMFGTDFKVTRHAPAFRFLREKLETAKPLTFGMNGGPGPGLALPLDVLNRIYYWNAARVIPGVKEALEGLGYEISNVPPRAVPVEPGLSYNPPAIKVLRHNSTMGVHEENFAITIDLSAYDRALEGRLDVMDKKKNKVKTLYRGVMKGVRHVAWDGSDEKGRRMGKGMYRLWLILEDNKSVESNFNMEE
;
A
#
# COMPACT_ATOMS: atom_id res chain seq x y z
N MET A 1 24.80 -11.61 -10.42
CA MET A 1 24.86 -12.77 -9.50
C MET A 1 26.20 -12.93 -8.80
N LYS A 2 27.35 -13.01 -9.49
CA LYS A 2 28.66 -13.23 -8.82
C LYS A 2 28.98 -12.16 -7.76
N ALA A 3 28.70 -10.89 -8.04
CA ALA A 3 28.89 -9.80 -7.07
C ALA A 3 27.99 -9.95 -5.83
N GLN A 4 26.69 -10.25 -6.04
CA GLN A 4 25.74 -10.45 -4.94
C GLN A 4 26.10 -11.67 -4.07
N GLN A 5 26.53 -12.77 -4.68
CA GLN A 5 26.99 -13.96 -3.95
C GLN A 5 28.26 -13.70 -3.14
N ASN A 6 29.20 -12.93 -3.70
CA ASN A 6 30.40 -12.54 -2.96
C ASN A 6 30.05 -11.65 -1.76
N ALA A 7 29.13 -10.71 -1.93
CA ALA A 7 28.63 -9.87 -0.84
C ALA A 7 27.94 -10.72 0.24
N GLU A 8 27.11 -11.70 -0.13
CA GLU A 8 26.44 -12.59 0.84
C GLU A 8 27.43 -13.41 1.68
N ARG A 9 28.55 -13.86 1.09
CA ARG A 9 29.62 -14.51 1.87
C ARG A 9 30.21 -13.60 2.94
N VAL A 10 30.36 -12.31 2.64
CA VAL A 10 30.83 -11.32 3.62
C VAL A 10 29.77 -11.08 4.68
N ILE A 11 28.49 -10.95 4.29
CA ILE A 11 27.38 -10.76 5.23
C ILE A 11 27.30 -11.92 6.24
N HIS A 12 27.36 -13.17 5.76
CA HIS A 12 27.37 -14.35 6.62
C HIS A 12 28.59 -14.44 7.53
N ARG A 13 29.74 -13.91 7.11
CA ARG A 13 30.97 -13.91 7.92
C ARG A 13 30.90 -12.93 9.10
N TYR A 14 30.07 -11.90 9.01
CA TYR A 14 29.97 -10.84 10.02
C TYR A 14 28.51 -10.61 10.46
N PRO A 15 27.91 -11.56 11.20
CA PRO A 15 26.49 -11.52 11.55
C PRO A 15 26.12 -10.34 12.48
N GLU A 16 27.07 -9.82 13.24
CA GLU A 16 26.86 -8.66 14.15
C GLU A 16 27.01 -7.30 13.43
N THR A 17 27.43 -7.31 12.17
CA THR A 17 27.57 -6.09 11.36
C THR A 17 26.31 -5.89 10.52
N ASN A 18 25.69 -4.72 10.61
CA ASN A 18 24.65 -4.32 9.68
C ASN A 18 25.27 -3.93 8.33
N PHE A 19 24.77 -4.50 7.24
CA PHE A 19 25.17 -4.15 5.88
C PHE A 19 24.06 -3.36 5.21
N ILE A 20 24.37 -2.22 4.59
CA ILE A 20 23.41 -1.43 3.82
C ILE A 20 23.83 -1.47 2.36
N MET A 21 23.06 -2.15 1.51
CA MET A 21 23.34 -2.24 0.09
C MET A 21 22.71 -1.06 -0.65
N ALA A 22 23.56 -0.34 -1.38
CA ALA A 22 23.16 0.80 -2.17
C ALA A 22 22.26 0.38 -3.35
N HIS A 23 21.36 1.28 -3.73
CA HIS A 23 20.57 1.27 -4.95
C HIS A 23 19.72 0.02 -5.14
N GLY A 24 18.98 -0.38 -4.11
CA GLY A 24 18.16 -1.59 -4.20
C GLY A 24 18.98 -2.87 -4.34
N PHE A 25 20.28 -2.83 -4.00
CA PHE A 25 21.27 -3.86 -4.30
C PHE A 25 21.37 -4.21 -5.81
N TYR A 26 20.95 -3.29 -6.68
CA TYR A 26 20.69 -3.53 -8.11
C TYR A 26 19.76 -4.72 -8.38
N LEU A 27 18.87 -5.01 -7.44
CA LEU A 27 17.92 -6.12 -7.51
C LEU A 27 16.45 -5.65 -7.51
N THR A 28 16.19 -4.45 -8.04
CA THR A 28 14.82 -3.88 -8.14
C THR A 28 14.41 -3.54 -9.57
N ASN A 29 15.09 -4.09 -10.57
CA ASN A 29 14.91 -3.72 -11.97
C ASN A 29 14.00 -4.68 -12.74
N ARG A 30 13.65 -5.83 -12.16
CA ARG A 30 12.72 -6.80 -12.75
C ARG A 30 12.19 -7.77 -11.71
N ASP A 31 11.19 -8.57 -12.07
CA ASP A 31 10.53 -9.47 -11.14
C ASP A 31 11.47 -10.53 -10.56
N SER A 32 12.36 -11.10 -11.39
CA SER A 32 13.37 -12.07 -10.93
C SER A 32 14.39 -11.46 -9.98
N ASP A 33 14.66 -10.16 -10.15
CA ASP A 33 15.55 -9.43 -9.27
C ASP A 33 14.89 -9.22 -7.91
N ILE A 34 13.59 -8.88 -7.89
CA ILE A 34 12.81 -8.78 -6.64
C ILE A 34 12.77 -10.13 -5.90
N ASP A 35 12.58 -11.24 -6.61
CA ASP A 35 12.64 -12.58 -6.00
C ASP A 35 14.01 -12.84 -5.37
N SER A 36 15.08 -12.46 -6.09
CA SER A 36 16.45 -12.59 -5.60
C SER A 36 16.64 -11.73 -4.34
N LEU A 37 16.21 -10.46 -4.36
CA LEU A 37 16.34 -9.53 -3.24
C LEU A 37 15.58 -10.02 -2.00
N ARG A 38 14.35 -10.49 -2.18
CA ARG A 38 13.57 -11.15 -1.12
C ARG A 38 14.38 -12.28 -0.50
N ALA A 39 14.89 -13.19 -1.33
CA ALA A 39 15.61 -14.36 -0.84
C ALA A 39 16.89 -13.97 -0.08
N PHE A 40 17.60 -12.91 -0.51
CA PHE A 40 18.73 -12.36 0.25
C PHE A 40 18.27 -11.80 1.61
N LEU A 41 17.20 -11.00 1.65
CA LEU A 41 16.68 -10.41 2.89
C LEU A 41 16.17 -11.46 3.89
N GLU A 42 15.58 -12.55 3.41
CA GLU A 42 15.13 -13.68 4.23
C GLU A 42 16.29 -14.44 4.87
N ARG A 43 17.37 -14.69 4.11
CA ARG A 43 18.55 -15.43 4.62
C ARG A 43 19.46 -14.61 5.50
N ASN A 44 19.50 -13.29 5.29
CA ASN A 44 20.47 -12.41 5.92
C ASN A 44 19.76 -11.37 6.79
N PRO A 45 19.54 -11.58 8.10
CA PRO A 45 18.77 -10.66 8.96
C PRO A 45 19.46 -9.31 9.23
N ASN A 46 20.77 -9.21 8.98
CA ASN A 46 21.60 -8.01 9.12
C ASN A 46 21.77 -7.22 7.79
N LEU A 47 21.05 -7.60 6.72
CA LEU A 47 21.08 -6.94 5.41
C LEU A 47 20.00 -5.84 5.25
N TYR A 48 20.40 -4.63 4.95
CA TYR A 48 19.52 -3.50 4.68
C TYR A 48 19.76 -3.01 3.26
N VAL A 49 18.82 -2.25 2.75
CA VAL A 49 18.87 -1.78 1.37
C VAL A 49 18.35 -0.36 1.32
N ASP A 50 19.03 0.52 0.59
CA ASP A 50 18.43 1.80 0.26
C ASP A 50 17.51 1.71 -0.96
N ILE A 51 16.53 2.61 -1.00
CA ILE A 51 15.71 2.91 -2.17
C ILE A 51 16.17 4.26 -2.64
N VAL A 52 17.00 4.22 -3.66
CA VAL A 52 17.55 5.43 -4.23
C VAL A 52 16.65 6.02 -5.31
N CYS A 53 16.75 7.34 -5.46
CA CYS A 53 16.15 8.25 -6.43
C CYS A 53 16.40 7.92 -7.93
N SER A 54 16.30 6.66 -8.32
CA SER A 54 16.91 6.18 -9.54
C SER A 54 15.90 5.75 -10.59
N LYS A 55 15.97 6.47 -11.70
CA LYS A 55 16.11 6.03 -13.10
C LYS A 55 15.80 4.58 -13.57
N TRP A 56 15.61 3.58 -12.71
CA TRP A 56 15.58 2.16 -13.09
C TRP A 56 14.20 1.50 -12.97
N TRP A 57 13.16 2.25 -12.62
CA TRP A 57 11.80 1.72 -12.51
C TRP A 57 10.95 1.86 -13.77
N ASP A 58 11.57 2.17 -14.93
CA ASP A 58 10.87 2.31 -16.21
C ASP A 58 11.20 1.18 -17.21
N ALA A 59 10.14 0.38 -17.42
CA ALA A 59 9.68 -0.50 -18.51
C ALA A 59 10.48 -1.77 -18.94
N PRO A 60 9.85 -2.98 -18.96
CA PRO A 60 8.52 -3.39 -18.45
C PRO A 60 8.61 -4.30 -17.21
N GLN A 61 9.64 -4.17 -16.38
CA GLN A 61 9.80 -4.94 -15.15
C GLN A 61 10.50 -4.00 -14.14
N PRO A 62 10.18 -4.03 -12.83
CA PRO A 62 9.34 -5.00 -12.13
C PRO A 62 7.84 -4.67 -12.09
N SER A 63 7.05 -5.69 -11.79
CA SER A 63 5.67 -5.58 -11.33
C SER A 63 5.58 -4.64 -10.12
N TYR A 64 4.84 -3.55 -10.28
CA TYR A 64 4.55 -2.59 -9.21
C TYR A 64 3.93 -3.28 -7.98
N VAL A 65 3.09 -4.28 -8.21
CA VAL A 65 2.48 -5.11 -7.16
C VAL A 65 3.55 -5.83 -6.35
N LYS A 66 4.54 -6.42 -7.05
CA LYS A 66 5.60 -7.21 -6.45
C LYS A 66 6.58 -6.33 -5.67
N LEU A 67 6.97 -5.19 -6.24
CA LEU A 67 7.80 -4.20 -5.57
C LEU A 67 7.11 -3.66 -4.31
N ARG A 68 5.83 -3.27 -4.43
CA ARG A 68 5.02 -2.82 -3.28
C ARG A 68 4.99 -3.89 -2.19
N LYS A 69 4.73 -5.15 -2.55
CA LYS A 69 4.69 -6.26 -1.59
C LYS A 69 6.04 -6.46 -0.90
N LEU A 70 7.16 -6.40 -1.63
CA LEU A 70 8.50 -6.49 -1.05
C LEU A 70 8.74 -5.40 0.00
N LEU A 71 8.43 -4.14 -0.35
CA LEU A 71 8.64 -3.01 0.56
C LEU A 71 7.78 -3.09 1.82
N ILE A 72 6.57 -3.66 1.72
CA ILE A 72 5.69 -3.87 2.88
C ILE A 72 6.18 -5.03 3.75
N ASP A 73 6.47 -6.18 3.13
CA ASP A 73 6.89 -7.39 3.85
C ASP A 73 8.23 -7.18 4.59
N PHE A 74 9.14 -6.40 4.02
CA PHE A 74 10.45 -6.07 4.61
C PHE A 74 10.56 -4.59 4.99
N LYS A 75 9.47 -3.96 5.43
CA LYS A 75 9.42 -2.52 5.75
C LYS A 75 10.47 -2.03 6.74
N ASP A 76 11.02 -2.92 7.58
CA ASP A 76 12.08 -2.62 8.55
C ASP A 76 13.51 -2.71 7.99
N ARG A 77 13.64 -3.01 6.70
CA ARG A 77 14.92 -3.31 6.02
C ARG A 77 15.23 -2.37 4.86
N PHE A 78 14.32 -1.45 4.54
CA PHE A 78 14.50 -0.45 3.49
C PHE A 78 14.69 0.95 4.07
N MET A 79 15.55 1.76 3.45
CA MET A 79 15.72 3.17 3.80
C MET A 79 15.74 4.06 2.56
N PHE A 80 15.44 5.33 2.71
CA PHE A 80 15.43 6.28 1.61
C PHE A 80 16.84 6.77 1.28
N GLY A 81 17.19 6.82 -0.01
CA GLY A 81 18.48 7.29 -0.49
C GLY A 81 18.34 8.30 -1.63
N THR A 82 19.29 9.23 -1.74
CA THR A 82 19.31 10.23 -2.83
C THR A 82 20.38 9.99 -3.90
N ASP A 83 21.31 9.06 -3.67
CA ASP A 83 22.54 8.81 -4.46
C ASP A 83 23.54 9.98 -4.40
N PHE A 84 23.14 11.12 -4.95
CA PHE A 84 23.95 12.32 -5.10
C PHE A 84 23.53 13.42 -4.11
N LYS A 85 24.21 14.58 -4.15
CA LYS A 85 23.79 15.85 -3.52
C LYS A 85 22.50 16.39 -4.16
N VAL A 86 21.44 15.61 -4.05
CA VAL A 86 20.13 15.93 -4.56
C VAL A 86 19.46 16.80 -3.51
N THR A 87 19.25 18.07 -3.82
CA THR A 87 18.45 18.94 -2.95
C THR A 87 16.99 18.48 -2.97
N ARG A 88 16.22 18.77 -1.91
CA ARG A 88 14.77 18.48 -1.84
C ARG A 88 13.96 19.01 -3.05
N HIS A 89 14.50 19.98 -3.79
CA HIS A 89 13.86 20.59 -4.95
C HIS A 89 14.13 19.85 -6.26
N ALA A 90 15.09 18.92 -6.25
CA ALA A 90 15.44 18.16 -7.43
C ALA A 90 14.23 17.36 -7.93
N PRO A 91 13.93 17.40 -9.24
CA PRO A 91 12.81 16.67 -9.83
C PRO A 91 12.80 15.18 -9.49
N ALA A 92 13.98 14.57 -9.45
CA ALA A 92 14.10 13.15 -9.13
C ALA A 92 13.65 12.82 -7.69
N PHE A 93 14.00 13.66 -6.71
CA PHE A 93 13.59 13.47 -5.30
C PHE A 93 12.07 13.51 -5.17
N ARG A 94 11.44 14.53 -5.81
CA ARG A 94 9.98 14.67 -5.84
C ARG A 94 9.32 13.48 -6.52
N PHE A 95 9.87 13.04 -7.66
CA PHE A 95 9.35 11.87 -8.37
C PHE A 95 9.37 10.62 -7.51
N LEU A 96 10.50 10.29 -6.86
CA LEU A 96 10.56 9.09 -6.01
C LEU A 96 9.56 9.19 -4.86
N ARG A 97 9.44 10.36 -4.22
CA ARG A 97 8.46 10.59 -3.17
C ARG A 97 7.03 10.34 -3.68
N GLU A 98 6.65 10.96 -4.79
CA GLU A 98 5.33 10.76 -5.40
C GLU A 98 5.10 9.30 -5.81
N LYS A 99 6.15 8.60 -6.26
CA LYS A 99 6.11 7.18 -6.64
C LYS A 99 5.87 6.29 -5.42
N LEU A 100 6.43 6.60 -4.26
CA LEU A 100 6.20 5.82 -3.03
C LEU A 100 4.83 6.14 -2.41
N GLU A 101 4.44 7.41 -2.39
CA GLU A 101 3.29 7.91 -1.62
C GLU A 101 1.95 7.77 -2.36
N THR A 102 1.94 7.89 -3.69
CA THR A 102 0.70 8.01 -4.47
C THR A 102 0.43 6.78 -5.32
N ALA A 103 -0.81 6.62 -5.79
CA ALA A 103 -1.19 5.66 -6.83
C ALA A 103 -1.22 6.31 -8.22
N LYS A 104 -0.90 7.60 -8.31
CA LYS A 104 -1.01 8.37 -9.55
C LYS A 104 -0.07 7.76 -10.59
N PRO A 105 -0.50 7.67 -11.86
CA PRO A 105 0.43 7.37 -12.94
C PRO A 105 1.43 8.52 -13.06
N LEU A 106 2.73 8.19 -13.00
CA LEU A 106 3.81 9.19 -13.09
C LEU A 106 4.57 8.99 -14.39
N THR A 107 4.83 10.09 -15.10
CA THR A 107 5.46 10.11 -16.43
C THR A 107 6.91 10.62 -16.42
N PHE A 108 7.48 10.86 -15.23
CA PHE A 108 8.80 11.47 -15.11
C PHE A 108 9.90 10.41 -14.92
N GLY A 109 10.51 9.99 -16.02
CA GLY A 109 11.66 9.08 -16.02
C GLY A 109 12.29 9.00 -17.41
N MET A 110 13.54 8.52 -17.46
CA MET A 110 14.43 8.63 -18.63
C MET A 110 13.95 7.78 -19.83
N ASN A 111 13.02 6.84 -19.62
CA ASN A 111 12.61 5.85 -20.62
C ASN A 111 11.11 5.87 -20.98
N GLY A 112 10.33 6.82 -20.45
CA GLY A 112 8.99 7.14 -20.94
C GLY A 112 7.84 6.22 -20.45
N GLY A 113 6.69 6.86 -20.21
CA GLY A 113 5.39 6.23 -20.01
C GLY A 113 4.83 6.34 -18.59
N PRO A 114 3.50 6.51 -18.39
CA PRO A 114 2.90 6.60 -17.06
C PRO A 114 2.85 5.22 -16.38
N GLY A 115 3.65 5.03 -15.33
CA GLY A 115 3.52 3.87 -14.43
C GLY A 115 2.87 4.25 -13.10
N PRO A 116 1.97 3.44 -12.51
CA PRO A 116 1.35 3.76 -11.23
C PRO A 116 2.40 3.90 -10.11
N GLY A 117 2.13 4.78 -9.16
CA GLY A 117 2.86 4.77 -7.89
C GLY A 117 2.49 3.59 -6.98
N LEU A 118 3.28 3.38 -5.94
CA LEU A 118 3.25 2.24 -5.04
C LEU A 118 2.27 2.39 -3.89
N ALA A 119 1.76 3.59 -3.62
CA ALA A 119 0.70 3.76 -2.65
C ALA A 119 1.03 3.12 -1.27
N LEU A 120 2.25 3.37 -0.75
CA LEU A 120 2.71 2.73 0.46
C LEU A 120 1.98 3.29 1.70
N PRO A 121 1.61 2.43 2.67
CA PRO A 121 1.04 2.89 3.94
C PRO A 121 1.98 3.85 4.68
N LEU A 122 1.41 4.78 5.46
CA LEU A 122 2.19 5.80 6.17
C LEU A 122 3.21 5.20 7.15
N ASP A 123 2.93 4.06 7.78
CA ASP A 123 3.89 3.40 8.66
C ASP A 123 5.08 2.81 7.90
N VAL A 124 4.86 2.33 6.67
CA VAL A 124 5.93 1.86 5.78
C VAL A 124 6.76 3.04 5.28
N LEU A 125 6.10 4.14 4.89
CA LEU A 125 6.79 5.37 4.47
C LEU A 125 7.67 5.94 5.59
N ASN A 126 7.17 6.03 6.83
CA ASN A 126 7.94 6.53 7.96
C ASN A 126 9.19 5.67 8.25
N ARG A 127 9.09 4.36 8.07
CA ARG A 127 10.23 3.44 8.18
C ARG A 127 11.29 3.71 7.14
N ILE A 128 10.86 3.82 5.89
CA ILE A 128 11.74 4.08 4.76
C ILE A 128 12.38 5.47 4.90
N TYR A 129 11.62 6.50 5.25
CA TYR A 129 12.11 7.88 5.26
C TYR A 129 13.06 8.22 6.41
N TYR A 130 12.86 7.66 7.60
CA TYR A 130 13.72 8.03 8.73
C TYR A 130 13.95 6.91 9.74
N TRP A 131 12.92 6.14 10.11
CA TRP A 131 13.03 5.31 11.33
C TRP A 131 14.06 4.19 11.19
N ASN A 132 14.17 3.55 10.02
CA ASN A 132 15.21 2.54 9.80
C ASN A 132 16.61 3.15 9.80
N ALA A 133 16.79 4.32 9.20
CA ALA A 133 18.08 5.00 9.19
C ALA A 133 18.50 5.43 10.61
N ALA A 134 17.58 6.02 11.38
CA ALA A 134 17.81 6.41 12.77
C ALA A 134 18.17 5.21 13.68
N ARG A 135 17.60 4.04 13.41
CA ARG A 135 17.88 2.81 14.16
C ARG A 135 19.21 2.14 13.77
N VAL A 136 19.58 2.18 12.49
CA VAL A 136 20.66 1.34 11.94
C VAL A 136 21.96 2.11 11.74
N ILE A 137 21.89 3.41 11.42
CA ILE A 137 23.05 4.23 11.09
C ILE A 137 23.46 5.05 12.33
N PRO A 138 24.69 4.86 12.86
CA PRO A 138 25.17 5.63 14.00
C PRO A 138 25.10 7.14 13.75
N GLY A 139 24.61 7.90 14.73
CA GLY A 139 24.54 9.36 14.66
C GLY A 139 23.29 9.94 13.99
N VAL A 140 22.51 9.13 13.25
CA VAL A 140 21.33 9.64 12.53
C VAL A 140 20.20 9.99 13.50
N LYS A 141 19.98 9.18 14.55
CA LYS A 141 18.96 9.48 15.56
C LYS A 141 19.29 10.78 16.28
N GLU A 142 20.53 10.92 16.74
CA GLU A 142 21.03 12.10 17.46
C GLU A 142 20.95 13.35 16.58
N ALA A 143 21.26 13.23 15.30
CA ALA A 143 21.12 14.35 14.35
C ALA A 143 19.65 14.79 14.19
N LEU A 144 18.71 13.84 14.10
CA LEU A 144 17.29 14.16 14.01
C LEU A 144 16.76 14.79 15.31
N GLU A 145 17.16 14.27 16.46
CA GLU A 145 16.83 14.84 17.77
C GLU A 145 17.42 16.26 17.93
N GLY A 146 18.65 16.49 17.47
CA GLY A 146 19.27 17.82 17.43
C GLY A 146 18.56 18.82 16.51
N LEU A 147 17.80 18.34 15.52
CA LEU A 147 16.92 19.16 14.68
C LEU A 147 15.52 19.38 15.31
N GLY A 148 15.27 18.84 16.52
CA GLY A 148 14.00 18.97 17.24
C GLY A 148 12.95 17.91 16.92
N TYR A 149 13.32 16.81 16.24
CA TYR A 149 12.39 15.70 16.01
C TYR A 149 12.39 14.72 17.18
N GLU A 150 11.20 14.24 17.57
CA GLU A 150 11.07 13.14 18.52
C GLU A 150 11.16 11.79 17.80
N ILE A 151 12.23 11.03 18.03
CA ILE A 151 12.43 9.73 17.40
C ILE A 151 12.05 8.61 18.35
N SER A 152 10.94 7.96 18.04
CA SER A 152 10.43 6.81 18.80
C SER A 152 11.40 5.62 18.75
N ASN A 153 11.68 5.06 19.93
CA ASN A 153 12.38 3.77 20.06
C ASN A 153 11.52 2.58 19.60
N VAL A 154 10.20 2.75 19.55
CA VAL A 154 9.30 1.73 19.01
C VAL A 154 8.99 1.97 17.53
N PRO A 155 8.79 0.90 16.75
CA PRO A 155 8.41 0.96 15.34
C PRO A 155 7.18 1.87 15.09
N PRO A 156 7.13 2.70 14.03
CA PRO A 156 5.94 3.49 13.68
C PRO A 156 4.70 2.60 13.58
N ARG A 157 3.62 3.00 14.28
CA ARG A 157 2.38 2.23 14.30
C ARG A 157 1.75 2.24 12.91
N ALA A 158 1.21 1.09 12.50
CA ALA A 158 0.31 1.01 11.37
C ALA A 158 -0.83 2.01 11.57
N VAL A 159 -0.92 3.01 10.72
CA VAL A 159 -2.06 3.92 10.71
C VAL A 159 -3.20 3.19 9.99
N PRO A 160 -4.42 3.19 10.53
CA PRO A 160 -5.59 2.71 9.80
C PRO A 160 -5.64 3.35 8.41
N VAL A 161 -5.81 2.54 7.37
CA VAL A 161 -5.77 2.98 5.97
C VAL A 161 -6.86 4.05 5.72
N GLU A 162 -6.44 5.26 5.33
CA GLU A 162 -7.33 6.30 4.79
C GLU A 162 -7.36 6.27 3.24
N PRO A 163 -8.53 6.53 2.61
CA PRO A 163 -8.81 6.20 1.20
C PRO A 163 -8.21 7.18 0.19
N GLY A 164 -7.73 6.67 -0.94
CA GLY A 164 -7.27 7.48 -2.10
C GLY A 164 -6.33 6.78 -3.09
N LEU A 165 -5.95 5.53 -2.84
CA LEU A 165 -5.01 4.80 -3.67
C LEU A 165 -5.76 3.73 -4.46
N SER A 166 -6.11 4.05 -5.70
CA SER A 166 -6.69 3.11 -6.66
C SER A 166 -5.73 1.95 -6.89
N TYR A 167 -5.99 0.81 -6.24
CA TYR A 167 -5.36 -0.46 -6.51
C TYR A 167 -6.45 -1.44 -6.93
N ASN A 168 -6.51 -1.80 -8.21
CA ASN A 168 -7.58 -2.56 -8.90
C ASN A 168 -8.32 -3.55 -7.98
N PRO A 169 -9.41 -3.13 -7.32
CA PRO A 169 -10.14 -3.93 -6.35
C PRO A 169 -11.46 -4.41 -6.99
N PRO A 170 -12.19 -5.37 -6.39
CA PRO A 170 -13.34 -6.01 -7.03
C PRO A 170 -14.38 -5.00 -7.53
N ALA A 171 -15.08 -5.34 -8.61
CA ALA A 171 -16.22 -4.55 -9.05
C ALA A 171 -17.36 -4.72 -8.03
N ILE A 172 -17.47 -3.79 -7.07
CA ILE A 172 -18.73 -3.63 -6.34
C ILE A 172 -19.74 -3.08 -7.32
N LYS A 173 -20.78 -3.86 -7.59
CA LYS A 173 -21.94 -3.42 -8.35
C LYS A 173 -23.09 -3.21 -7.37
N VAL A 174 -23.56 -1.98 -7.27
CA VAL A 174 -24.85 -1.69 -6.67
C VAL A 174 -25.90 -1.99 -7.73
N LEU A 175 -26.70 -3.03 -7.52
CA LEU A 175 -27.80 -3.34 -8.44
C LEU A 175 -29.07 -2.74 -7.85
N ARG A 176 -29.59 -1.69 -8.50
CA ARG A 176 -31.00 -1.34 -8.37
C ARG A 176 -31.74 -2.27 -9.33
N HIS A 177 -32.37 -3.31 -8.82
CA HIS A 177 -33.27 -4.07 -9.67
C HIS A 177 -34.45 -3.17 -9.98
N ASN A 178 -34.84 -3.06 -11.24
CA ASN A 178 -36.13 -2.53 -11.61
C ASN A 178 -36.82 -3.57 -12.49
N SER A 179 -38.10 -3.84 -12.24
CA SER A 179 -38.97 -4.88 -12.81
C SER A 179 -38.71 -6.30 -12.25
N THR A 180 -39.64 -7.06 -11.69
CA THR A 180 -41.11 -7.13 -11.82
C THR A 180 -41.74 -7.61 -10.50
N MET A 181 -42.89 -7.02 -10.14
CA MET A 181 -43.84 -7.46 -9.10
C MET A 181 -43.31 -7.66 -7.66
N GLY A 182 -43.53 -6.62 -6.85
CA GLY A 182 -43.94 -6.79 -5.46
C GLY A 182 -42.84 -7.14 -4.45
N VAL A 183 -41.86 -6.26 -4.27
CA VAL A 183 -41.16 -6.14 -2.98
C VAL A 183 -41.01 -4.65 -2.67
N HIS A 184 -41.56 -4.21 -1.54
CA HIS A 184 -41.40 -2.87 -0.98
C HIS A 184 -39.90 -2.54 -0.91
N GLU A 185 -39.40 -1.56 -1.66
CA GLU A 185 -37.96 -1.24 -1.71
C GLU A 185 -37.49 -0.59 -0.40
N GLU A 186 -37.30 -1.42 0.63
CA GLU A 186 -36.69 -1.07 1.90
C GLU A 186 -35.23 -1.54 2.02
N ASN A 187 -34.62 -2.09 0.96
CA ASN A 187 -33.29 -2.70 1.03
C ASN A 187 -32.47 -2.50 -0.27
N PHE A 188 -31.34 -1.79 -0.18
CA PHE A 188 -30.37 -1.62 -1.27
C PHE A 188 -29.57 -2.90 -1.47
N ALA A 189 -29.74 -3.53 -2.63
CA ALA A 189 -28.99 -4.73 -3.00
C ALA A 189 -27.56 -4.40 -3.46
N ILE A 190 -26.59 -5.08 -2.88
CA ILE A 190 -25.17 -4.89 -3.10
C ILE A 190 -24.58 -6.22 -3.54
N THR A 191 -23.96 -6.23 -4.71
CA THR A 191 -23.22 -7.39 -5.20
C THR A 191 -21.73 -7.11 -5.11
N ILE A 192 -21.03 -7.98 -4.38
CA ILE A 192 -19.58 -7.99 -4.26
C ILE A 192 -19.06 -9.15 -5.10
N ASP A 193 -18.26 -8.87 -6.13
CA ASP A 193 -17.66 -9.90 -6.97
C ASP A 193 -16.16 -10.06 -6.68
N LEU A 194 -15.81 -11.10 -5.90
CA LEU A 194 -14.42 -11.49 -5.61
C LEU A 194 -13.94 -12.65 -6.50
N SER A 195 -14.61 -12.95 -7.62
CA SER A 195 -14.29 -14.13 -8.44
C SER A 195 -12.91 -14.07 -9.10
N ALA A 196 -12.30 -12.88 -9.16
CA ALA A 196 -10.91 -12.71 -9.59
C ALA A 196 -9.86 -13.21 -8.57
N TYR A 197 -10.30 -13.71 -7.41
CA TYR A 197 -9.43 -14.22 -6.36
C TYR A 197 -9.59 -15.74 -6.20
N ASP A 198 -8.51 -16.49 -6.35
CA ASP A 198 -8.50 -17.95 -6.23
C ASP A 198 -8.59 -18.46 -4.77
N ARG A 199 -8.72 -17.55 -3.80
CA ARG A 199 -8.82 -17.85 -2.38
C ARG A 199 -9.93 -17.05 -1.70
N ALA A 200 -10.33 -17.51 -0.52
CA ALA A 200 -11.16 -16.72 0.37
C ALA A 200 -10.35 -15.60 1.03
N LEU A 201 -10.99 -14.47 1.31
CA LEU A 201 -10.39 -13.31 1.95
C LEU A 201 -11.30 -12.88 3.09
N GLU A 202 -10.76 -12.64 4.28
CA GLU A 202 -11.52 -11.95 5.31
C GLU A 202 -11.60 -10.45 5.02
N GLY A 203 -12.66 -9.81 5.49
CA GLY A 203 -12.91 -8.42 5.21
C GLY A 203 -14.19 -7.89 5.82
N ARG A 204 -14.51 -6.64 5.51
CA ARG A 204 -15.72 -5.95 5.96
C ARG A 204 -16.25 -4.99 4.89
N LEU A 205 -17.57 -4.84 4.84
CA LEU A 205 -18.26 -3.88 4.00
C LEU A 205 -18.93 -2.83 4.88
N ASP A 206 -18.56 -1.57 4.69
CA ASP A 206 -19.17 -0.43 5.38
C ASP A 206 -19.99 0.44 4.42
N VAL A 207 -21.02 1.08 4.95
CA VAL A 207 -21.69 2.23 4.35
C VAL A 207 -21.15 3.50 5.00
N MET A 208 -20.84 4.49 4.17
CA MET A 208 -20.36 5.81 4.57
C MET A 208 -21.27 6.90 4.02
N ASP A 209 -21.39 8.00 4.76
CA ASP A 209 -22.10 9.20 4.29
C ASP A 209 -21.27 10.00 3.28
N LYS A 210 -21.85 11.08 2.73
CA LYS A 210 -21.17 12.00 1.79
C LYS A 210 -19.86 12.58 2.35
N LYS A 211 -19.76 12.75 3.67
CA LYS A 211 -18.61 13.30 4.41
C LYS A 211 -17.60 12.20 4.82
N LYS A 212 -17.80 10.95 4.37
CA LYS A 212 -16.99 9.78 4.75
C LYS A 212 -17.05 9.44 6.25
N ASN A 213 -18.14 9.75 6.93
CA ASN A 213 -18.40 9.19 8.26
C ASN A 213 -19.04 7.82 8.11
N LYS A 214 -18.66 6.86 8.96
CA LYS A 214 -19.23 5.51 8.95
C LYS A 214 -20.69 5.55 9.41
N VAL A 215 -21.57 4.99 8.59
CA VAL A 215 -23.02 4.87 8.84
C VAL A 215 -23.35 3.51 9.45
N LYS A 216 -22.91 2.42 8.82
CA LYS A 216 -23.20 1.04 9.23
C LYS A 216 -22.20 0.06 8.64
N THR A 217 -21.79 -0.96 9.39
CA THR A 217 -21.08 -2.12 8.84
C THR A 217 -22.11 -3.17 8.42
N LEU A 218 -22.18 -3.48 7.12
CA LEU A 218 -23.15 -4.44 6.56
C LEU A 218 -22.66 -5.88 6.63
N TYR A 219 -21.34 -6.06 6.60
CA TYR A 219 -20.74 -7.39 6.61
C TYR A 219 -19.36 -7.34 7.27
N ARG A 220 -19.01 -8.42 7.99
CA ARG A 220 -17.67 -8.70 8.49
C ARG A 220 -17.45 -10.22 8.52
N GLY A 221 -16.37 -10.68 7.90
CA GLY A 221 -15.98 -12.08 7.87
C GLY A 221 -15.33 -12.50 6.55
N VAL A 222 -15.27 -13.82 6.32
CA VAL A 222 -14.62 -14.44 5.16
C VAL A 222 -15.53 -14.46 3.93
N MET A 223 -15.05 -13.89 2.82
CA MET A 223 -15.73 -13.80 1.52
C MET A 223 -14.96 -14.57 0.44
N LYS A 224 -15.69 -15.25 -0.46
CA LYS A 224 -15.14 -15.93 -1.64
C LYS A 224 -16.16 -15.88 -2.77
N GLY A 225 -15.70 -15.67 -4.01
CA GLY A 225 -16.56 -15.59 -5.19
C GLY A 225 -17.53 -14.41 -5.12
N VAL A 226 -18.75 -14.61 -5.63
CA VAL A 226 -19.80 -13.59 -5.61
C VAL A 226 -20.57 -13.64 -4.28
N ARG A 227 -20.84 -12.46 -3.71
CA ARG A 227 -21.61 -12.27 -2.48
C ARG A 227 -22.69 -11.21 -2.70
N HIS A 228 -23.86 -11.45 -2.12
CA HIS A 228 -24.95 -10.49 -2.09
C HIS A 228 -25.18 -10.03 -0.65
N VAL A 229 -25.22 -8.72 -0.45
CA VAL A 229 -25.48 -8.06 0.82
C VAL A 229 -26.60 -7.04 0.60
N ALA A 230 -27.42 -6.79 1.60
CA ALA A 230 -28.47 -5.78 1.53
C ALA A 230 -28.24 -4.71 2.61
N TRP A 231 -28.57 -3.47 2.29
CA TRP A 231 -28.63 -2.39 3.26
C TRP A 231 -30.05 -1.85 3.39
N ASP A 232 -30.58 -1.84 4.60
CA ASP A 232 -31.91 -1.34 4.96
C ASP A 232 -32.03 0.19 4.97
N GLY A 233 -31.03 0.93 4.48
CA GLY A 233 -31.04 2.39 4.53
C GLY A 233 -31.03 2.98 5.94
N SER A 234 -30.56 2.23 6.95
CA SER A 234 -30.45 2.71 8.34
C SER A 234 -29.00 2.78 8.83
N ASP A 235 -28.75 3.54 9.89
CA ASP A 235 -27.47 3.52 10.62
C ASP A 235 -27.34 2.30 11.55
N GLU A 236 -26.20 2.19 12.25
CA GLU A 236 -25.97 1.16 13.29
C GLU A 236 -27.06 1.11 14.39
N LYS A 237 -27.79 2.20 14.60
CA LYS A 237 -28.85 2.30 15.63
C LYS A 237 -30.24 2.03 15.04
N GLY A 238 -30.34 1.63 13.78
CA GLY A 238 -31.61 1.40 13.08
C GLY A 238 -32.34 2.69 12.71
N ARG A 239 -31.70 3.86 12.80
CA ARG A 239 -32.31 5.13 12.39
C ARG A 239 -32.22 5.27 10.88
N ARG A 240 -33.36 5.55 10.24
CA ARG A 240 -33.43 5.74 8.78
C ARG A 240 -32.55 6.90 8.35
N MET A 241 -31.77 6.65 7.32
CA MET A 241 -30.88 7.62 6.71
C MET A 241 -31.63 8.45 5.68
N GLY A 242 -31.26 9.73 5.57
CA GLY A 242 -31.89 10.64 4.62
C GLY A 242 -31.48 10.37 3.17
N LYS A 243 -32.18 10.98 2.23
CA LYS A 243 -31.82 10.95 0.80
C LYS A 243 -30.43 11.56 0.58
N GLY A 244 -29.73 11.11 -0.45
CA GLY A 244 -28.44 11.67 -0.86
C GLY A 244 -27.40 10.64 -1.24
N MET A 245 -26.15 11.11 -1.39
CA MET A 245 -25.02 10.28 -1.79
C MET A 245 -24.45 9.51 -0.59
N TYR A 246 -24.26 8.21 -0.81
CA TYR A 246 -23.62 7.27 0.09
C TYR A 246 -22.50 6.55 -0.62
N ARG A 247 -21.63 5.92 0.18
CA ARG A 247 -20.48 5.17 -0.31
C ARG A 247 -20.47 3.79 0.32
N LEU A 248 -20.20 2.79 -0.48
CA LEU A 248 -19.84 1.46 -0.04
C LEU A 248 -18.33 1.37 0.02
N TRP A 249 -17.82 0.88 1.13
CA TRP A 249 -16.40 0.68 1.33
C TRP A 249 -16.14 -0.76 1.74
N LEU A 250 -15.65 -1.56 0.80
CA LEU A 250 -15.17 -2.91 1.07
C LEU A 250 -13.69 -2.85 1.40
N ILE A 251 -13.32 -3.49 2.50
CA ILE A 251 -11.95 -3.60 2.99
C ILE A 251 -11.68 -5.08 3.14
N LEU A 252 -10.70 -5.59 2.40
CA LEU A 252 -10.26 -6.99 2.42
C LEU A 252 -8.91 -7.08 3.15
N GLU A 253 -8.59 -8.29 3.62
CA GLU A 253 -7.24 -8.67 4.02
C GLU A 253 -6.22 -8.41 2.90
N ASP A 254 -4.96 -8.19 3.28
CA ASP A 254 -3.86 -7.83 2.38
C ASP A 254 -3.91 -6.44 1.74
N ASN A 255 -4.54 -5.47 2.42
CA ASN A 255 -4.53 -4.05 2.04
C ASN A 255 -5.25 -3.75 0.72
N LYS A 256 -6.27 -4.55 0.35
CA LYS A 256 -7.11 -4.28 -0.82
C LYS A 256 -8.43 -3.68 -0.38
N SER A 257 -8.85 -2.59 -1.01
CA SER A 257 -10.15 -1.95 -0.72
C SER A 257 -10.74 -1.33 -1.97
N VAL A 258 -12.07 -1.33 -2.07
CA VAL A 258 -12.82 -0.65 -3.13
C VAL A 258 -13.84 0.30 -2.50
N GLU A 259 -13.98 1.47 -3.11
CA GLU A 259 -15.07 2.42 -2.85
C GLU A 259 -16.01 2.41 -4.06
N SER A 260 -17.31 2.37 -3.80
CA SER A 260 -18.35 2.57 -4.81
C SER A 260 -19.39 3.54 -4.28
N ASN A 261 -19.80 4.51 -5.09
CA ASN A 261 -20.75 5.54 -4.68
C ASN A 261 -22.12 5.25 -5.28
N PHE A 262 -23.16 5.51 -4.51
CA PHE A 262 -24.54 5.40 -4.97
C PHE A 262 -25.37 6.53 -4.34
N ASN A 263 -26.44 6.92 -5.02
CA ASN A 263 -27.41 7.83 -4.46
C ASN A 263 -28.59 7.03 -3.90
N MET A 264 -29.18 7.50 -2.80
CA MET A 264 -30.52 7.12 -2.39
C MET A 264 -31.49 8.12 -3.01
N GLU A 265 -32.29 7.64 -3.97
CA GLU A 265 -33.37 8.39 -4.62
C GLU A 265 -34.72 7.87 -4.12
N GLU A 266 -35.81 8.55 -4.50
CA GLU A 266 -37.19 8.24 -4.08
C GLU A 266 -37.67 6.84 -4.48
#